data_AF-A0AA42KJ59-F1
#
_entry.id   AF-A0AA42KJ59-F1
#
_cell.length_a   1.000
_cell.length_b   1.000
_cell.length_c   1.000
_cell.angle_alpha   90.00
_cell.angle_beta   90.00
_cell.angle_gamma   90.00
#
_symmetry.space_group_name_H-M   'P 1'
#
loop_
_entity.id
_entity.type
_entity.pdbx_description
1 polymer ?
#
loop_
_entity_poly.entity_id
_entity_poly.type
_entity_poly.pdbx_seq_one_letter_code
_entity_poly.pdbx_strand_id
1 'polypeptide(L)'
;MLKRQIVAPFRLAAKALILIEQMLVAVLNSILRSFGVKPLPMPSRALPQLSIKPEDILSEVRKDGSEVGLPTSDKLLKPTSDAGHTLYRYACAQSPNERSTIDLSALSDDQQYWLYQLSDADLARLSKAGLDACTRAMDGKKCGVGGLPKFERHEPAEAPKMTSPLAERIHAYRLKPSFA
;
A
#
# COMPACT_ATOMS: atom_id res chain seq x y z
N MET A 1 19.32 -17.89 22.67
CA MET A 1 19.27 -17.80 24.15
C MET A 1 19.75 -16.47 24.75
N LEU A 2 20.30 -15.51 23.98
CA LEU A 2 20.83 -14.24 24.52
C LEU A 2 19.79 -13.19 24.97
N LYS A 3 18.54 -13.22 24.48
CA LYS A 3 17.55 -12.16 24.76
C LYS A 3 17.01 -12.13 26.20
N ARG A 4 17.14 -13.22 26.98
CA ARG A 4 16.62 -13.28 28.36
C ARG A 4 17.54 -12.59 29.39
N GLN A 5 18.83 -12.45 29.10
CA GLN A 5 19.80 -11.94 30.08
C GLN A 5 19.72 -10.42 30.27
N ILE A 6 19.30 -9.67 29.26
CA ILE A 6 19.24 -8.19 29.31
C ILE A 6 17.95 -7.70 30.02
N VAL A 7 16.87 -8.48 30.03
CA VAL A 7 15.57 -8.06 30.59
C VAL A 7 15.53 -8.18 32.12
N ALA A 8 16.31 -9.09 32.69
CA ALA A 8 16.38 -9.32 34.14
C ALA A 8 16.89 -8.12 34.96
N PRO A 9 18.02 -7.46 34.62
CA PRO A 9 18.51 -6.32 35.39
C PRO A 9 17.57 -5.11 35.34
N PHE A 10 16.93 -4.84 34.19
CA PHE A 10 15.95 -3.77 34.07
C PHE A 10 14.71 -3.98 34.93
N ARG A 11 14.20 -5.22 35.02
CA ARG A 11 13.06 -5.54 35.90
C ARG A 11 13.41 -5.38 37.38
N LEU A 12 14.63 -5.74 37.78
CA LEU A 12 15.09 -5.54 39.14
C LEU A 12 15.24 -4.06 39.48
N ALA A 13 15.85 -3.28 38.58
CA ALA A 13 16.00 -1.83 38.74
C ALA A 13 14.64 -1.12 38.86
N ALA A 14 13.67 -1.47 38.00
CA ALA A 14 12.34 -0.88 38.03
C ALA A 14 11.57 -1.22 39.33
N LYS A 15 11.69 -2.46 39.83
CA LYS A 15 11.11 -2.84 41.14
C LYS A 15 11.75 -2.08 42.30
N ALA A 16 13.07 -1.91 42.27
CA ALA A 16 13.78 -1.15 43.30
C ALA A 16 13.32 0.32 43.33
N LEU A 17 13.16 0.95 42.16
CA LEU A 17 12.73 2.35 42.05
C LEU A 17 11.30 2.55 42.59
N ILE A 18 10.40 1.61 42.31
CA ILE A 18 9.02 1.63 42.85
C ILE A 18 9.02 1.45 44.38
N LEU A 19 9.86 0.55 44.91
CA LEU A 19 9.98 0.36 46.37
C LEU A 19 10.53 1.61 47.05
N ILE A 20 11.50 2.29 46.44
CA ILE A 20 12.06 3.55 46.97
C ILE A 20 10.99 4.65 46.99
N GLU A 21 10.19 4.78 45.92
CA GLU A 21 9.07 5.73 45.87
C GLU A 21 8.04 5.46 46.97
N GLN A 22 7.67 4.18 47.16
CA GLN A 22 6.75 3.78 48.22
C GLN A 22 7.29 4.04 49.63
N MET A 23 8.58 3.79 49.85
CA MET A 23 9.25 4.08 51.12
C MET A 23 9.26 5.59 51.42
N LEU A 24 9.56 6.43 50.42
CA LEU A 24 9.55 7.88 50.58
C LEU A 24 8.15 8.40 50.93
N VAL A 25 7.12 7.94 50.24
CA VAL A 25 5.73 8.32 50.52
C VAL A 25 5.27 7.81 51.89
N ALA A 26 5.71 6.62 52.31
CA ALA A 26 5.40 6.08 53.64
C ALA A 26 6.03 6.91 54.75
N VAL A 27 7.31 7.30 54.60
CA VAL A 27 8.00 8.19 55.56
C VAL A 27 7.32 9.56 55.60
N LEU A 28 7.00 10.14 54.45
CA LEU A 28 6.29 11.43 54.37
C LEU A 28 4.90 11.36 55.03
N ASN A 29 4.15 10.29 54.79
CA ASN A 29 2.85 10.05 55.43
C ASN A 29 2.97 9.84 56.94
N SER A 30 4.06 9.22 57.42
CA SER A 30 4.33 9.09 58.86
C SER A 30 4.54 10.46 59.51
N ILE A 31 5.31 11.34 58.85
CA ILE A 31 5.53 12.72 59.31
C ILE A 31 4.23 13.50 59.28
N LEU A 32 3.49 13.48 58.15
CA LEU A 32 2.21 14.19 57.99
C LEU A 32 1.17 13.75 59.03
N ARG A 33 1.13 12.46 59.37
CA ARG A 33 0.25 11.93 60.42
C ARG A 33 0.63 12.45 61.81
N SER A 34 1.92 12.70 62.05
CA SER A 34 2.42 13.30 63.29
C SER A 34 1.95 14.75 63.46
N PHE A 35 1.72 15.45 62.34
CA PHE A 35 1.20 16.82 62.30
C PHE A 35 -0.33 16.90 62.12
N GLY A 36 -1.06 15.77 62.22
CA GLY A 36 -2.53 15.74 62.10
C GLY A 36 -3.08 16.00 60.70
N VAL A 37 -2.22 15.98 59.66
CA VAL A 37 -2.61 16.19 58.27
C VAL A 37 -3.01 14.86 57.64
N LYS A 38 -4.06 14.89 56.79
CA LYS A 38 -4.56 13.71 56.10
C LYS A 38 -3.47 13.11 55.19
N PRO A 39 -3.22 11.78 55.24
CA PRO A 39 -2.14 11.16 54.46
C PRO A 39 -2.42 11.25 52.96
N LEU A 40 -1.34 11.37 52.19
CA LEU A 40 -1.38 11.35 50.74
C LEU A 40 -1.70 9.93 50.23
N PRO A 41 -2.49 9.79 49.15
CA PRO A 41 -2.78 8.48 48.56
C PRO A 41 -1.49 7.84 48.05
N MET A 42 -1.27 6.56 48.35
CA MET A 42 -0.09 5.84 47.88
C MET A 42 -0.12 5.67 46.35
N PRO A 43 1.00 5.91 45.65
CA PRO A 43 1.08 5.70 44.21
C PRO A 43 1.07 4.21 43.87
N SER A 44 -0.05 3.73 43.33
CA SER A 44 -0.21 2.37 42.79
C SER A 44 0.36 2.28 41.37
N ARG A 45 1.66 2.52 41.19
CA ARG A 45 2.34 2.31 39.90
C ARG A 45 2.75 0.85 39.79
N ALA A 46 1.87 0.02 39.23
CA ALA A 46 2.25 -1.29 38.75
C ALA A 46 2.98 -1.11 37.40
N LEU A 47 4.16 -1.74 37.25
CA LEU A 47 4.78 -1.86 35.92
C LEU A 47 3.78 -2.57 35.01
N PRO A 48 3.51 -2.07 33.79
CA PRO A 48 2.71 -2.80 32.84
C PRO A 48 3.40 -4.13 32.59
N GLN A 49 2.76 -5.22 33.03
CA GLN A 49 3.15 -6.56 32.61
C GLN A 49 2.83 -6.64 31.13
N LEU A 50 3.80 -6.33 30.27
CA LEU A 50 3.77 -6.76 28.87
C LEU A 50 3.95 -8.27 28.84
N SER A 51 2.89 -8.99 29.22
CA SER A 51 2.67 -10.39 28.87
C SER A 51 2.14 -10.40 27.44
N ILE A 52 2.97 -9.98 26.49
CA ILE A 52 2.66 -10.20 25.07
C ILE A 52 2.75 -11.71 24.86
N LYS A 53 1.61 -12.39 24.94
CA LYS A 53 1.52 -13.75 24.44
C LYS A 53 1.61 -13.68 22.91
N PRO A 54 2.22 -14.66 22.23
CA PRO A 54 2.22 -14.68 20.76
C PRO A 54 0.80 -14.65 20.18
N GLU A 55 -0.19 -15.10 20.95
CA GLU A 55 -1.63 -15.00 20.69
C GLU A 55 -2.12 -13.54 20.59
N ASP A 56 -1.62 -12.65 21.45
CA ASP A 56 -2.02 -11.24 21.46
C ASP A 56 -1.47 -10.49 20.24
N ILE A 57 -0.25 -10.81 19.80
CA ILE A 57 0.34 -10.27 18.55
C ILE A 57 -0.51 -10.66 17.34
N LEU A 58 -0.99 -11.91 17.30
CA LEU A 58 -1.89 -12.36 16.22
C LEU A 58 -3.26 -11.68 16.30
N SER A 59 -3.75 -11.37 17.50
CA SER A 59 -5.01 -10.67 17.69
C SER A 59 -4.92 -9.18 17.34
N GLU A 60 -3.78 -8.53 17.59
CA GLU A 60 -3.51 -7.11 17.35
C GLU A 60 -3.20 -6.86 15.87
N VAL A 61 -2.45 -7.75 15.21
CA VAL A 61 -2.33 -7.79 13.74
C VAL A 61 -3.70 -7.99 13.06
N ARG A 62 -4.64 -8.67 13.73
CA ARG A 62 -6.01 -8.83 13.23
C ARG A 62 -6.92 -7.65 13.55
N LYS A 63 -6.62 -6.87 14.59
CA LYS A 63 -7.44 -5.73 15.04
C LYS A 63 -7.08 -4.43 14.32
N ASP A 64 -5.81 -4.22 13.98
CA ASP A 64 -5.36 -3.08 13.16
C ASP A 64 -5.71 -3.21 11.67
N GLY A 65 -6.30 -4.33 11.25
CA GLY A 65 -6.85 -4.51 9.92
C GLY A 65 -8.21 -3.80 9.68
N SER A 66 -8.79 -3.16 10.69
CA SER A 66 -10.18 -2.66 10.62
C SER A 66 -10.34 -1.16 10.34
N GLU A 67 -9.27 -0.34 10.44
CA GLU A 67 -9.42 1.13 10.41
C GLU A 67 -8.43 1.87 9.51
N VAL A 68 -7.68 1.14 8.68
CA VAL A 68 -7.12 1.68 7.45
C VAL A 68 -7.89 1.03 6.34
N GLY A 69 -8.67 1.82 5.58
CA GLY A 69 -9.53 1.34 4.51
C GLY A 69 -8.78 0.48 3.50
N LEU A 70 -8.69 -0.83 3.76
CA LEU A 70 -8.42 -1.81 2.72
C LEU A 70 -9.68 -1.88 1.86
N PRO A 71 -9.57 -1.73 0.53
CA PRO A 71 -10.69 -2.01 -0.34
C PRO A 71 -11.12 -3.46 -0.09
N THR A 72 -12.39 -3.60 0.26
CA THR A 72 -13.13 -4.85 0.41
C THR A 72 -12.63 -5.93 -0.54
N SER A 73 -12.42 -7.12 0.02
CA SER A 73 -11.77 -8.30 -0.56
C SER A 73 -12.47 -8.95 -1.76
N ASP A 74 -13.32 -8.21 -2.47
CA ASP A 74 -13.91 -8.62 -3.76
C ASP A 74 -13.02 -8.20 -4.96
N LYS A 75 -11.98 -7.40 -4.71
CA LYS A 75 -10.95 -7.07 -5.73
C LYS A 75 -9.77 -8.04 -5.76
N LEU A 76 -9.63 -8.93 -4.78
CA LEU A 76 -8.51 -9.88 -4.71
C LEU A 76 -8.51 -10.94 -5.83
N LEU A 77 -9.58 -11.02 -6.63
CA LEU A 77 -9.69 -11.93 -7.77
C LEU A 77 -9.67 -11.24 -9.13
N LYS A 78 -9.47 -9.91 -9.19
CA LYS A 78 -9.22 -9.29 -10.49
C LYS A 78 -7.79 -9.61 -10.90
N PRO A 79 -7.57 -10.24 -12.07
CA PRO A 79 -6.24 -10.33 -12.65
C PRO A 79 -5.69 -8.92 -12.73
N THR A 80 -4.76 -8.60 -11.83
CA THR A 80 -4.16 -7.29 -11.83
C THR A 80 -3.10 -7.38 -12.91
N SER A 81 -3.28 -6.59 -13.97
CA SER A 81 -2.38 -6.64 -15.11
C SER A 81 -0.96 -6.31 -14.65
N ASP A 82 0.02 -7.09 -15.07
CA ASP A 82 1.43 -6.88 -14.74
C ASP A 82 1.89 -5.46 -15.15
N ALA A 83 1.40 -4.98 -16.30
CA ALA A 83 1.58 -3.61 -16.76
C ALA A 83 1.05 -2.55 -15.76
N GLY A 84 -0.08 -2.84 -15.10
CA GLY A 84 -0.66 -1.97 -14.08
C GLY A 84 0.21 -1.88 -12.82
N HIS A 85 0.83 -3.00 -12.43
CA HIS A 85 1.78 -3.03 -11.31
C HIS A 85 3.06 -2.28 -11.62
N THR A 86 3.61 -2.45 -12.83
CA THR A 86 4.81 -1.74 -13.26
C THR A 86 4.56 -0.23 -13.33
N LEU A 87 3.42 0.21 -13.89
CA LEU A 87 3.03 1.62 -13.86
C LEU A 87 2.92 2.15 -12.43
N TYR A 88 2.29 1.40 -11.52
CA TYR A 88 2.14 1.85 -10.13
C TYR A 88 3.50 1.99 -9.44
N ARG A 89 4.41 1.03 -9.62
CA ARG A 89 5.79 1.13 -9.10
C ARG A 89 6.53 2.33 -9.68
N TYR A 90 6.41 2.55 -10.98
CA TYR A 90 7.01 3.70 -11.66
C TYR A 90 6.46 5.04 -11.14
N ALA A 91 5.15 5.12 -10.92
CA ALA A 91 4.50 6.32 -10.37
C ALA A 91 4.85 6.58 -8.89
N CYS A 92 5.13 5.53 -8.11
CA CYS A 92 5.56 5.65 -6.71
C CYS A 92 7.02 6.11 -6.57
N ALA A 93 7.86 5.90 -7.57
CA ALA A 93 9.25 6.36 -7.56
C ALA A 93 9.31 7.89 -7.65
N GLN A 94 9.84 8.51 -6.60
CA GLN A 94 9.82 9.97 -6.42
C GLN A 94 10.94 10.65 -7.21
N SER A 95 12.05 9.95 -7.43
CA SER A 95 13.20 10.49 -8.16
C SER A 95 13.36 9.87 -9.56
N PRO A 96 13.87 10.63 -10.54
CA PRO A 96 14.20 10.09 -11.86
C PRO A 96 15.22 8.95 -11.80
N ASN A 97 16.14 8.99 -10.83
CA ASN A 97 17.13 7.93 -10.62
C ASN A 97 16.47 6.62 -10.19
N GLU A 98 15.50 6.65 -9.27
CA GLU A 98 14.74 5.45 -8.90
C GLU A 98 14.00 4.88 -10.10
N ARG A 99 13.37 5.75 -10.92
CA ARG A 99 12.63 5.32 -12.11
C ARG A 99 13.50 4.61 -13.14
N SER A 100 14.77 5.01 -13.28
CA SER A 100 15.71 4.35 -14.19
C SER A 100 16.03 2.90 -13.81
N THR A 101 15.78 2.52 -12.55
CA THR A 101 16.01 1.15 -12.06
C THR A 101 14.81 0.22 -12.23
N ILE A 102 13.66 0.76 -12.64
CA ILE A 102 12.42 0.00 -12.78
C ILE A 102 12.39 -0.65 -14.17
N ASP A 103 12.22 -1.97 -14.18
CA ASP A 103 12.05 -2.72 -15.42
C ASP A 103 10.68 -2.42 -16.04
N LEU A 104 10.69 -1.94 -17.29
CA LEU A 104 9.49 -1.62 -18.07
C LEU A 104 9.12 -2.74 -19.07
N SER A 105 9.79 -3.90 -19.03
CA SER A 105 9.55 -5.02 -19.95
C SER A 105 8.11 -5.56 -19.94
N ALA A 106 7.37 -5.34 -18.84
CA ALA A 106 5.96 -5.70 -18.71
C ALA A 106 5.01 -4.77 -19.50
N LEU A 107 5.50 -3.64 -20.01
CA LEU A 107 4.72 -2.65 -20.77
C LEU A 107 4.99 -2.80 -22.27
N SER A 108 3.94 -2.72 -23.09
CA SER A 108 4.10 -2.64 -24.55
C SER A 108 4.74 -1.31 -24.97
N ASP A 109 5.30 -1.25 -26.17
CA ASP A 109 5.96 -0.04 -26.69
C ASP A 109 5.03 1.19 -26.65
N ASP A 110 3.76 1.03 -27.02
CA ASP A 110 2.75 2.09 -26.94
C ASP A 110 2.49 2.55 -25.50
N GLN A 111 2.50 1.60 -24.54
CA GLN A 111 2.29 1.91 -23.12
C GLN A 111 3.51 2.64 -22.54
N GLN A 112 4.72 2.26 -22.95
CA GLN A 112 5.95 2.96 -22.58
C GLN A 112 5.98 4.36 -23.18
N TYR A 113 5.61 4.51 -24.45
CA TYR A 113 5.51 5.81 -25.10
C TYR A 113 4.52 6.72 -24.37
N TRP A 114 3.33 6.21 -24.04
CA TRP A 114 2.36 6.94 -23.24
C TRP A 114 2.88 7.30 -21.85
N LEU A 115 3.59 6.38 -21.18
CA LEU A 115 4.21 6.62 -19.87
C LEU A 115 5.20 7.80 -19.93
N TYR A 116 6.00 7.90 -20.99
CA TYR A 116 6.96 8.99 -21.18
C TYR A 116 6.31 10.35 -21.49
N GLN A 117 5.03 10.39 -21.87
CA GLN A 117 4.31 11.65 -22.03
C GLN A 117 3.79 12.22 -20.70
N LEU A 118 3.80 11.43 -19.62
CA LEU A 118 3.28 11.86 -18.33
C LEU A 118 4.25 12.80 -17.61
N SER A 119 3.71 13.88 -17.06
CA SER A 119 4.47 14.76 -16.18
C SER A 119 4.65 14.14 -14.79
N ASP A 120 5.60 14.66 -14.01
CA ASP A 120 5.76 14.27 -12.60
C ASP A 120 4.49 14.49 -11.77
N ALA A 121 3.71 15.53 -12.10
CA ALA A 121 2.43 15.80 -11.46
C ALA A 121 1.37 14.75 -11.79
N ASP A 122 1.42 14.16 -12.99
CA ASP A 122 0.52 13.08 -13.41
C ASP A 122 0.89 11.77 -12.72
N LEU A 123 2.19 11.48 -12.62
CA LEU A 123 2.71 10.32 -11.89
C LEU A 123 2.36 10.39 -10.39
N ALA A 124 2.48 11.57 -9.77
CA ALA A 124 2.06 11.77 -8.38
C ALA A 124 0.56 11.57 -8.17
N ARG A 125 -0.27 11.97 -9.15
CA ARG A 125 -1.71 11.73 -9.11
C ARG A 125 -2.05 10.24 -9.27
N LEU A 126 -1.33 9.53 -10.15
CA LEU A 126 -1.49 8.09 -10.36
C LEU A 126 -1.11 7.27 -9.12
N SER A 127 0.03 7.59 -8.48
CA SER A 127 0.43 6.91 -7.25
C SER A 127 -0.57 7.12 -6.11
N LYS A 128 -1.14 8.32 -5.99
CA LYS A 128 -2.22 8.60 -5.02
C LYS A 128 -3.53 7.88 -5.33
N ALA A 129 -3.85 7.69 -6.61
CA ALA A 129 -5.08 7.00 -7.04
C ALA A 129 -5.01 5.47 -6.85
N GLY A 130 -3.80 4.92 -6.78
CA GLY A 130 -3.56 3.52 -6.47
C GLY A 130 -3.52 2.59 -7.69
N LEU A 131 -3.26 1.32 -7.40
CA LEU A 131 -3.01 0.27 -8.39
C LEU A 131 -4.18 0.03 -9.36
N ASP A 132 -5.42 0.14 -8.88
CA ASP A 132 -6.61 -0.03 -9.73
C ASP A 132 -6.70 1.04 -10.82
N ALA A 133 -6.36 2.29 -10.47
CA ALA A 133 -6.35 3.39 -11.42
C ALA A 133 -5.26 3.18 -12.47
N CYS A 134 -4.07 2.72 -12.05
CA CYS A 134 -2.97 2.38 -12.93
C CYS A 134 -3.34 1.25 -13.91
N THR A 135 -3.97 0.18 -13.40
CA THR A 135 -4.44 -0.94 -14.23
C THR A 135 -5.48 -0.47 -15.26
N ARG A 136 -6.42 0.38 -14.86
CA ARG A 136 -7.42 0.96 -15.79
C ARG A 136 -6.80 1.88 -16.83
N ALA A 137 -5.80 2.67 -16.44
CA ALA A 137 -5.08 3.54 -17.37
C ALA A 137 -4.35 2.72 -18.44
N MET A 138 -3.69 1.63 -18.03
CA MET A 138 -3.01 0.69 -18.93
C MET A 138 -3.97 -0.09 -19.85
N ASP A 139 -5.21 -0.28 -19.41
CA ASP A 139 -6.30 -0.81 -20.21
C ASP A 139 -6.92 0.20 -21.20
N GLY A 140 -6.50 1.47 -21.18
CA GLY A 140 -7.12 2.56 -21.96
C GLY A 140 -8.52 2.96 -21.46
N LYS A 141 -8.90 2.52 -20.25
CA LYS A 141 -10.19 2.84 -19.61
C LYS A 141 -10.08 4.10 -18.76
N LYS A 142 -11.22 4.69 -18.41
CA LYS A 142 -11.27 5.83 -17.47
C LYS A 142 -10.73 5.41 -16.09
N CYS A 143 -9.55 5.91 -15.74
CA CYS A 143 -8.85 5.61 -14.49
C CYS A 143 -9.34 6.43 -13.29
N GLY A 144 -10.12 7.49 -13.52
CA GLY A 144 -10.62 8.39 -12.46
C GLY A 144 -9.61 9.47 -12.04
N VAL A 145 -8.43 9.52 -12.66
CA VAL A 145 -7.45 10.58 -12.47
C VAL A 145 -7.74 11.73 -13.42
N GLY A 146 -8.07 12.90 -12.88
CA GLY A 146 -8.41 14.09 -13.67
C GLY A 146 -7.20 14.68 -14.39
N GLY A 147 -7.36 14.99 -15.69
CA GLY A 147 -6.36 15.66 -16.51
C GLY A 147 -5.27 14.76 -17.09
N LEU A 148 -5.34 13.45 -16.87
CA LEU A 148 -4.39 12.49 -17.44
C LEU A 148 -4.61 12.36 -18.96
N PRO A 149 -3.56 12.38 -19.80
CA PRO A 149 -3.69 12.08 -21.21
C PRO A 149 -4.27 10.67 -21.39
N LYS A 150 -5.25 10.53 -22.30
CA LYS A 150 -5.92 9.25 -22.54
C LYS A 150 -4.96 8.32 -23.28
N PHE A 151 -4.74 7.12 -22.75
CA PHE A 151 -4.07 6.07 -23.49
C PHE A 151 -5.02 5.52 -24.57
N GLU A 152 -4.65 5.69 -25.83
CA GLU A 152 -5.35 5.10 -26.96
C GLU A 152 -4.64 3.82 -27.34
N ARG A 153 -5.29 2.69 -27.07
CA ARG A 153 -4.78 1.39 -27.54
C ARG A 153 -4.95 1.36 -29.05
N HIS A 154 -3.84 1.40 -29.78
CA HIS A 154 -3.82 1.02 -31.18
C HIS A 154 -4.00 -0.49 -31.23
N GLU A 155 -5.25 -0.97 -31.29
CA GLU A 155 -5.45 -2.33 -31.77
C GLU A 155 -4.94 -2.36 -33.21
N PRO A 156 -4.00 -3.26 -33.56
CA PRO A 156 -3.64 -3.45 -34.95
C PRO A 156 -4.94 -3.76 -35.67
N ALA A 157 -5.32 -2.91 -36.63
CA ALA A 157 -6.53 -3.09 -37.40
C ALA A 157 -6.59 -4.55 -37.82
N GLU A 158 -7.54 -5.31 -37.29
CA GLU A 158 -7.67 -6.73 -37.60
C GLU A 158 -7.63 -6.81 -39.11
N ALA A 159 -6.56 -7.41 -39.65
CA ALA A 159 -6.51 -7.71 -41.07
C ALA A 159 -7.83 -8.43 -41.36
N PRO A 160 -8.66 -7.94 -42.30
CA PRO A 160 -10.00 -8.42 -42.46
C PRO A 160 -9.92 -9.93 -42.65
N LYS A 161 -10.35 -10.70 -41.64
CA LYS A 161 -10.44 -12.15 -41.75
C LYS A 161 -11.50 -12.37 -42.83
N MET A 162 -11.06 -12.54 -44.07
CA MET A 162 -11.94 -12.89 -45.18
C MET A 162 -12.40 -14.32 -44.94
N THR A 163 -13.45 -14.49 -44.13
CA THR A 163 -13.92 -15.80 -43.67
C THR A 163 -14.86 -16.48 -44.66
N SER A 164 -15.11 -15.92 -45.85
CA SER A 164 -15.93 -16.59 -46.86
C SER A 164 -15.40 -16.43 -48.28
N PRO A 165 -15.46 -17.49 -49.11
CA PRO A 165 -15.15 -17.44 -50.55
C PRO A 165 -16.02 -16.43 -51.34
N LEU A 166 -17.15 -16.02 -50.75
CA LEU A 166 -18.05 -15.02 -51.33
C LEU A 166 -17.56 -13.60 -51.05
N ALA A 167 -17.04 -13.33 -49.85
CA ALA A 167 -16.41 -12.05 -49.53
C ALA A 167 -15.18 -11.79 -50.41
N GLU A 168 -14.38 -12.83 -50.69
CA GLU A 168 -13.23 -12.74 -51.60
C GLU A 168 -13.65 -12.38 -53.03
N ARG A 169 -14.73 -13.00 -53.54
CA ARG A 169 -15.31 -12.65 -54.85
C ARG A 169 -15.80 -11.21 -54.91
N ILE A 170 -16.53 -10.74 -53.90
CA ILE A 170 -17.05 -9.36 -53.86
C ILE A 170 -15.89 -8.35 -53.85
N HIS A 171 -14.83 -8.62 -53.09
CA HIS A 171 -13.65 -7.77 -53.05
C HIS A 171 -12.90 -7.74 -54.38
N ALA A 172 -12.74 -8.91 -55.02
CA ALA A 172 -12.13 -9.01 -56.34
C ALA A 172 -12.91 -8.21 -57.41
N TYR A 173 -14.24 -8.30 -57.41
CA TYR A 173 -15.11 -7.49 -58.29
C TYR A 173 -14.97 -5.99 -58.03
N ARG A 174 -14.80 -5.57 -56.77
CA ARG A 174 -14.63 -4.15 -56.41
C ARG A 174 -13.30 -3.57 -56.89
N LEU A 175 -12.24 -4.38 -56.89
CA LEU A 175 -10.90 -3.96 -57.32
C LEU A 175 -10.72 -3.98 -58.85
N LYS A 176 -11.43 -4.86 -59.56
CA LYS A 176 -11.44 -4.94 -61.02
C LYS A 176 -12.87 -5.10 -61.53
N PRO A 177 -13.63 -4.00 -61.66
CA PRO A 177 -14.95 -4.07 -62.26
C PRO A 177 -14.79 -4.51 -63.73
N SER A 178 -15.34 -5.68 -64.07
CA SER A 178 -15.33 -6.24 -65.43
C SER A 178 -16.32 -5.54 -66.38
N PHE A 179 -16.66 -4.29 -66.08
CA PHE A 179 -17.51 -3.42 -66.90
C PHE A 179 -16.68 -2.20 -67.30
N ALA A 180 -15.70 -2.42 -68.17
CA ALA A 180 -15.00 -1.39 -68.93
C ALA A 180 -14.63 -1.96 -70.30
#